data_AF-A0A7S2XSK5-F1
#
_entry.id   AF-A0A7S2XSK5-F1
#
_cell.length_a   1.000
_cell.length_b   1.000
_cell.length_c   1.000
_cell.angle_alpha   90.00
_cell.angle_beta   90.00
_cell.angle_gamma   90.00
#
_symmetry.space_group_name_H-M   'P 1'
#
loop_
_entity.id
_entity.type
_entity.pdbx_description
1 polymer ?
#
loop_
_entity_poly.entity_id
_entity_poly.type
_entity_poly.pdbx_seq_one_letter_code
_entity_poly.pdbx_strand_id
1 'polypeptide(L)'
;SSSSSAQQPPTLLSTAERRQVELEREQRAQQLKDQNAMSEEAQKAIQKAKADEATHAASLGYNPYETNKMNAGQARTATTTMSHGSVGATDKSTTTSSSSSSQAGTSLPAVAPPTAVAQADEEMLPVSEAFEEAFATLVTSNTDPATVSSALNILQKLVKNASTKQDDKFKRIRLANPKIKAAVSDVHGAMELLLTVGFTLFEDDATGETILVYSPDQNDVPAWLPTALHQMQQYEQTTKTK
;
A
#
# COMPACT_ATOMS: atom_id res chain seq x y z
N SER A 1 21.47 -61.23 -26.64
CA SER A 1 21.87 -61.15 -25.23
C SER A 1 20.92 -60.20 -24.53
N SER A 2 19.98 -60.76 -23.79
CA SER A 2 18.77 -60.10 -23.29
C SER A 2 18.94 -59.77 -21.80
N SER A 3 18.99 -58.49 -21.46
CA SER A 3 19.08 -58.03 -20.06
C SER A 3 17.67 -57.78 -19.52
N SER A 4 17.13 -58.77 -18.81
CA SER A 4 15.85 -58.72 -18.12
C SER A 4 16.03 -58.00 -16.77
N SER A 5 15.44 -56.81 -16.64
CA SER A 5 15.46 -56.02 -15.41
C SER A 5 14.31 -56.48 -14.50
N ALA A 6 14.67 -57.08 -13.36
CA ALA A 6 13.72 -57.63 -12.40
C ALA A 6 12.99 -56.49 -11.65
N GLN A 7 11.67 -56.48 -11.79
CA GLN A 7 10.75 -55.58 -11.13
C GLN A 7 10.49 -56.09 -9.70
N GLN A 8 10.95 -55.37 -8.68
CA GLN A 8 10.70 -55.71 -7.27
C GLN A 8 9.22 -55.46 -6.91
N PRO A 9 8.57 -56.38 -6.17
CA PRO A 9 7.18 -56.20 -5.76
C PRO A 9 7.03 -55.17 -4.63
N PRO A 10 5.88 -54.46 -4.55
CA PRO A 10 5.62 -53.45 -3.52
C PRO A 10 5.53 -54.10 -2.14
N THR A 11 6.26 -53.52 -1.18
CA THR A 11 6.33 -53.92 0.22
C THR A 11 4.94 -53.85 0.85
N LEU A 12 4.36 -55.01 1.16
CA LEU A 12 3.08 -55.12 1.87
C LEU A 12 3.29 -54.69 3.32
N LEU A 13 2.83 -53.48 3.69
CA LEU A 13 2.80 -53.02 5.08
C LEU A 13 2.11 -54.05 5.98
N SER A 14 2.69 -54.27 7.16
CA SER A 14 2.19 -55.19 8.18
C SER A 14 0.79 -54.79 8.65
N THR A 15 -0.02 -55.77 9.04
CA THR A 15 -1.37 -55.55 9.59
C THR A 15 -1.36 -54.59 10.79
N ALA A 16 -0.25 -54.56 11.55
CA ALA A 16 -0.08 -53.63 12.67
C ALA A 16 0.14 -52.19 12.20
N GLU A 17 0.97 -51.98 11.17
CA GLU A 17 1.27 -50.65 10.63
C GLU A 17 0.05 -50.04 9.93
N ARG A 18 -0.76 -50.85 9.24
CA ARG A 18 -2.02 -50.38 8.63
C ARG A 18 -2.99 -49.82 9.67
N ARG A 19 -3.10 -50.50 10.82
CA ARG A 19 -3.97 -50.06 11.92
C ARG A 19 -3.46 -48.75 12.54
N GLN A 20 -2.15 -48.55 12.60
CA GLN A 20 -1.54 -47.34 13.16
C GLN A 20 -1.76 -46.11 12.24
N VAL A 21 -1.59 -46.29 10.93
CA VAL A 21 -1.87 -45.25 9.93
C VAL A 21 -3.35 -44.85 9.91
N GLU A 22 -4.25 -45.80 10.10
CA GLU A 22 -5.69 -45.53 10.14
C GLU A 22 -6.09 -44.70 11.39
N LEU A 23 -5.51 -45.03 12.54
CA LEU A 23 -5.73 -44.32 13.81
C LEU A 23 -5.20 -42.88 13.74
N GLU A 24 -4.03 -42.68 13.14
CA GLU A 24 -3.46 -41.35 12.94
C GLU A 24 -4.29 -40.50 11.96
N ARG A 25 -4.81 -41.12 10.90
CA ARG A 25 -5.72 -40.46 9.95
C ARG A 25 -7.02 -40.03 10.63
N GLU A 26 -7.56 -40.85 11.53
CA GLU A 26 -8.78 -40.55 12.27
C GLU A 26 -8.56 -39.41 13.26
N GLN A 27 -7.45 -39.41 14.01
CA GLN A 27 -7.07 -38.31 14.90
C GLN A 27 -6.90 -36.98 14.15
N ARG A 28 -6.23 -36.99 13.00
CA ARG A 28 -6.04 -35.79 12.17
C ARG A 28 -7.37 -35.28 11.60
N ALA A 29 -8.27 -36.20 11.21
CA ALA A 29 -9.61 -35.82 10.76
C ALA A 29 -10.46 -35.22 11.88
N GLN A 30 -10.28 -35.67 13.12
CA GLN A 30 -10.93 -35.09 14.30
C GLN A 30 -10.42 -33.68 14.62
N GLN A 31 -9.09 -33.47 14.61
CA GLN A 31 -8.52 -32.12 14.80
C GLN A 31 -9.00 -31.10 13.77
N LEU A 32 -9.17 -31.50 12.51
CA LEU A 32 -9.67 -30.60 11.46
C LEU A 32 -11.14 -30.23 11.67
N LYS A 33 -11.96 -31.14 12.23
CA LYS A 33 -13.36 -30.84 12.56
C LYS A 33 -13.46 -29.83 13.71
N ASP A 34 -12.63 -29.99 14.74
CA ASP A 34 -12.63 -29.08 15.89
C ASP A 34 -12.14 -27.66 15.52
N GLN A 35 -11.14 -27.56 14.63
CA GLN A 35 -10.70 -26.27 14.09
C GLN A 35 -11.79 -25.56 13.27
N ASN A 36 -12.57 -26.30 12.48
CA ASN A 36 -13.69 -25.73 11.73
C ASN A 36 -14.84 -25.29 12.65
N ALA A 37 -15.16 -26.05 13.69
CA ALA A 37 -16.19 -25.67 14.67
C ALA A 37 -15.82 -24.36 15.39
N MET A 38 -14.54 -24.18 15.73
CA MET A 38 -14.04 -22.94 16.35
C MET A 38 -14.15 -21.73 15.39
N SER A 39 -14.05 -21.95 14.07
CA SER A 39 -14.26 -20.91 13.05
C SER A 39 -15.73 -20.50 12.92
N GLU A 40 -16.68 -21.40 13.11
CA GLU A 40 -18.12 -21.08 13.04
C GLU A 40 -18.56 -20.23 14.23
N GLU A 41 -18.06 -20.53 15.42
CA GLU A 41 -18.32 -19.72 16.62
C GLU A 41 -17.76 -18.30 16.47
N ALA A 42 -16.55 -18.17 15.94
CA ALA A 42 -15.95 -16.88 15.64
C ALA A 42 -16.77 -16.07 14.62
N GLN A 43 -17.29 -16.71 13.56
CA GLN A 43 -18.16 -16.05 12.59
C GLN A 43 -19.48 -15.59 13.22
N LYS A 44 -20.08 -16.41 14.09
CA LYS A 44 -21.29 -16.05 14.82
C LYS A 44 -21.07 -14.86 15.75
N ALA A 45 -19.92 -14.80 16.42
CA ALA A 45 -19.54 -13.67 17.26
C ALA A 45 -19.38 -12.37 16.44
N ILE A 46 -18.74 -12.44 15.27
CA ILE A 46 -18.58 -11.30 14.36
C ILE A 46 -19.94 -10.80 13.86
N GLN A 47 -20.84 -11.71 13.47
CA GLN A 47 -22.18 -11.33 13.02
C GLN A 47 -23.00 -10.67 14.12
N LYS A 48 -22.91 -11.17 15.36
CA LYS A 48 -23.57 -10.56 16.51
C LYS A 48 -23.07 -9.14 16.75
N ALA A 49 -21.75 -8.94 16.78
CA ALA A 49 -21.16 -7.61 16.97
C ALA A 49 -21.60 -6.63 15.86
N LYS A 50 -21.69 -7.09 14.61
CA LYS A 50 -22.14 -6.28 13.48
C LYS A 50 -23.62 -5.89 13.57
N ALA A 51 -24.47 -6.76 14.10
CA ALA A 51 -25.88 -6.44 14.31
C ALA A 51 -26.05 -5.37 15.41
N ASP A 52 -25.31 -5.50 16.52
CA ASP A 52 -25.32 -4.53 17.60
C ASP A 52 -24.84 -3.15 17.10
N GLU A 53 -23.81 -3.12 16.25
CA GLU A 53 -23.32 -1.90 15.59
C GLU A 53 -24.40 -1.21 14.75
N ALA A 54 -25.12 -1.97 13.92
CA ALA A 54 -26.18 -1.44 13.06
C ALA A 54 -27.36 -0.85 13.87
N THR A 55 -27.73 -1.49 14.98
CA THR A 55 -28.78 -0.94 15.86
C THR A 55 -28.34 0.35 16.54
N HIS A 56 -27.08 0.45 16.95
CA HIS A 56 -26.54 1.65 17.56
C HIS A 56 -26.46 2.81 16.56
N ALA A 57 -26.02 2.52 15.32
CA ALA A 57 -26.01 3.49 14.22
C ALA A 57 -27.43 4.00 13.89
N ALA A 58 -28.43 3.11 13.88
CA ALA A 58 -29.83 3.50 13.65
C ALA A 58 -30.37 4.42 14.76
N SER A 59 -29.99 4.18 16.02
CA SER A 59 -30.38 5.05 17.14
C SER A 59 -29.73 6.44 17.08
N LEU A 60 -28.51 6.52 16.55
CA LEU A 60 -27.76 7.78 16.45
C LEU A 60 -28.14 8.59 15.20
N GLY A 61 -28.75 7.96 14.20
CA GLY A 61 -29.04 8.59 12.91
C GLY A 61 -27.81 8.79 12.03
N TYR A 62 -26.65 8.26 12.44
CA TYR A 62 -25.40 8.20 11.70
C TYR A 62 -24.60 6.97 12.14
N ASN A 63 -23.75 6.41 11.28
CA ASN A 63 -22.91 5.26 11.62
C ASN A 63 -21.50 5.70 12.06
N PRO A 64 -21.19 5.74 13.37
CA PRO A 64 -19.87 6.16 13.85
C PRO A 64 -18.74 5.17 13.52
N TYR A 65 -19.06 3.94 13.11
CA TYR A 65 -18.11 2.89 12.78
C TYR A 65 -17.83 2.80 11.28
N GLU A 66 -18.54 3.58 10.46
CA GLU A 66 -18.27 3.69 9.04
C GLU A 66 -17.01 4.54 8.82
N THR A 67 -15.93 3.90 8.37
CA THR A 67 -14.71 4.62 7.97
C THR A 67 -14.97 5.35 6.66
N ASN A 68 -15.39 6.62 6.77
CA ASN A 68 -15.36 7.55 5.65
C ASN A 68 -13.90 7.70 5.19
N LYS A 69 -13.57 7.12 4.04
CA LYS A 69 -12.29 7.31 3.38
C LYS A 69 -12.23 8.75 2.85
N MET A 70 -11.93 9.68 3.73
CA MET A 70 -11.63 11.06 3.34
C MET A 70 -10.34 11.04 2.53
N ASN A 71 -10.45 11.20 1.21
CA ASN A 71 -9.30 11.40 0.35
C ASN A 71 -8.70 12.77 0.71
N ALA A 72 -7.38 12.81 0.96
CA ALA A 72 -6.66 13.94 1.58
C ALA A 72 -6.81 15.33 0.89
N GLY A 73 -7.44 15.39 -0.28
CA GLY A 73 -7.69 16.63 -1.03
C GLY A 73 -8.95 17.42 -0.65
N GLN A 74 -9.86 16.89 0.19
CA GLN A 74 -11.13 17.57 0.53
C GLN A 74 -11.17 18.25 1.91
N ALA A 75 -10.05 18.31 2.63
CA ALA A 75 -9.97 18.93 3.97
C ALA A 75 -9.87 20.47 3.95
N ARG A 76 -10.61 21.15 3.07
CA ARG A 76 -10.74 22.62 3.10
C ARG A 76 -12.23 22.95 3.26
N THR A 77 -12.52 23.76 4.28
CA THR A 77 -13.85 24.22 4.76
C THR A 77 -14.64 23.26 5.66
N ALA A 78 -14.07 22.90 6.82
CA ALA A 78 -14.86 22.68 8.02
C ALA A 78 -14.78 23.94 8.91
N THR A 79 -15.45 25.02 8.51
CA THR A 79 -15.72 26.14 9.43
C THR A 79 -16.88 25.71 10.31
N THR A 80 -16.56 25.30 11.54
CA THR A 80 -17.53 25.05 12.61
C THR A 80 -18.34 26.32 12.86
N THR A 81 -19.54 26.38 12.28
CA THR A 81 -20.61 27.28 12.72
C THR A 81 -21.22 26.69 13.99
N MET A 82 -20.64 27.03 15.14
CA MET A 82 -21.35 26.88 16.41
C MET A 82 -22.43 27.98 16.46
N SER A 83 -23.63 27.64 15.99
CA SER A 83 -24.83 28.43 16.27
C SER A 83 -25.28 28.10 17.68
N HIS A 84 -24.76 28.83 18.66
CA HIS A 84 -25.28 28.80 20.02
C HIS A 84 -26.45 29.79 20.08
N GLY A 85 -27.66 29.27 20.31
CA GLY A 85 -28.84 30.09 20.51
C GLY A 85 -28.70 30.99 21.74
N SER A 86 -29.16 32.24 21.62
CA SER A 86 -29.62 33.04 22.75
C SER A 86 -30.80 33.91 22.34
N VAL A 87 -31.85 33.73 23.11
CA VAL A 87 -33.16 34.40 23.10
C VAL A 87 -33.02 35.86 23.55
N GLY A 88 -33.78 36.79 22.94
CA GLY A 88 -34.30 37.97 23.65
C GLY A 88 -34.09 39.36 23.03
N ALA A 89 -35.14 39.86 22.38
CA ALA A 89 -35.76 41.18 22.55
C ALA A 89 -35.02 42.52 22.21
N THR A 90 -35.68 43.24 21.30
CA THR A 90 -36.02 44.70 21.32
C THR A 90 -34.97 45.78 20.99
N ASP A 91 -35.24 46.41 19.84
CA ASP A 91 -35.42 47.86 19.59
C ASP A 91 -34.24 48.82 19.38
N LYS A 92 -34.50 49.77 18.46
CA LYS A 92 -33.78 51.02 18.13
C LYS A 92 -32.37 50.88 17.54
N SER A 93 -31.85 51.78 16.70
CA SER A 93 -32.30 52.97 15.96
C SER A 93 -31.02 53.54 15.29
N THR A 94 -31.18 54.39 14.27
CA THR A 94 -30.23 55.46 13.86
C THR A 94 -29.11 55.00 12.90
N THR A 95 -29.13 55.26 11.59
CA THR A 95 -29.16 56.52 10.79
C THR A 95 -27.85 57.33 10.85
N THR A 96 -27.19 57.47 9.68
CA THR A 96 -26.27 58.56 9.24
C THR A 96 -25.00 58.79 10.06
N SER A 97 -23.85 59.21 9.55
CA SER A 97 -23.29 59.81 8.33
C SER A 97 -21.76 59.74 8.55
N SER A 98 -20.86 59.74 7.56
CA SER A 98 -20.21 60.89 6.88
C SER A 98 -18.80 60.37 6.54
N SER A 99 -18.39 60.19 5.29
CA SER A 99 -17.88 61.18 4.32
C SER A 99 -16.46 61.71 4.59
N SER A 100 -15.73 61.90 3.48
CA SER A 100 -14.45 62.61 3.26
C SER A 100 -13.16 61.78 3.43
N SER A 101 -12.12 61.90 2.60
CA SER A 101 -11.85 62.75 1.42
C SER A 101 -10.59 62.26 0.70
N SER A 102 -10.55 62.50 -0.59
CA SER A 102 -9.44 62.32 -1.53
C SER A 102 -8.26 63.26 -1.23
N GLN A 103 -7.02 62.77 -1.32
CA GLN A 103 -5.84 63.62 -1.54
C GLN A 103 -4.82 62.90 -2.43
N ALA A 104 -4.32 63.63 -3.42
CA ALA A 104 -3.50 63.19 -4.52
C ALA A 104 -1.99 63.15 -4.18
N GLY A 105 -1.27 62.23 -4.81
CA GLY A 105 0.12 62.43 -5.26
C GLY A 105 1.19 61.67 -4.49
N THR A 106 1.52 60.44 -4.91
CA THR A 106 2.91 60.00 -5.13
C THR A 106 2.97 58.59 -5.77
N SER A 107 3.72 58.52 -6.88
CA SER A 107 4.45 57.36 -7.42
C SER A 107 3.84 55.95 -7.36
N LEU A 108 3.52 55.45 -8.56
CA LEU A 108 3.32 54.04 -8.91
C LEU A 108 4.55 53.19 -8.50
N PRO A 109 4.38 52.08 -7.77
CA PRO A 109 5.04 50.84 -8.13
C PRO A 109 4.12 50.10 -9.09
N ALA A 110 4.59 49.85 -10.32
CA ALA A 110 3.95 48.93 -11.23
C ALA A 110 4.02 47.53 -10.62
N VAL A 111 2.97 47.16 -9.88
CA VAL A 111 2.76 45.78 -9.43
C VAL A 111 2.45 44.99 -10.69
N ALA A 112 3.39 44.10 -11.01
CA ALA A 112 3.30 43.18 -12.12
C ALA A 112 1.92 42.52 -12.18
N PRO A 113 1.40 42.21 -13.38
CA PRO A 113 0.18 41.42 -13.52
C PRO A 113 0.32 40.16 -12.65
N PRO A 114 -0.76 39.68 -12.00
CA PRO A 114 -0.71 38.40 -11.32
C PRO A 114 -0.28 37.39 -12.38
N THR A 115 0.97 36.95 -12.27
CA THR A 115 1.50 35.80 -12.97
C THR A 115 0.45 34.74 -12.74
N ALA A 116 -0.29 34.43 -13.81
CA ALA A 116 -1.06 33.23 -13.92
C ALA A 116 -0.20 32.17 -13.26
N VAL A 117 -0.71 31.57 -12.19
CA VAL A 117 -0.15 30.37 -11.59
C VAL A 117 0.13 29.46 -12.78
N ALA A 118 1.39 29.47 -13.20
CA ALA A 118 1.95 28.47 -14.04
C ALA A 118 1.52 27.20 -13.33
N GLN A 119 0.79 26.36 -14.06
CA GLN A 119 0.73 24.96 -13.74
C GLN A 119 2.14 24.60 -13.31
N ALA A 120 2.29 24.13 -12.07
CA ALA A 120 3.54 23.55 -11.65
C ALA A 120 3.82 22.46 -12.68
N ASP A 121 4.62 22.79 -13.68
CA ASP A 121 5.55 21.86 -14.28
C ASP A 121 6.29 21.32 -13.06
N GLU A 122 5.79 20.20 -12.52
CA GLU A 122 6.66 19.27 -11.82
C GLU A 122 7.80 19.05 -12.80
N GLU A 123 8.94 19.72 -12.56
CA GLU A 123 10.17 19.35 -13.25
C GLU A 123 10.38 17.87 -12.93
N MET A 124 9.93 16.99 -13.83
CA MET A 124 10.24 15.57 -13.81
C MET A 124 11.74 15.50 -13.99
N LEU A 125 12.45 15.53 -12.86
CA LEU A 125 13.88 15.32 -12.85
C LEU A 125 14.17 14.03 -13.62
N PRO A 126 15.16 14.05 -14.52
CA PRO A 126 15.49 12.86 -15.29
C PRO A 126 15.78 11.72 -14.33
N VAL A 127 15.17 10.58 -14.59
CA VAL A 127 15.35 9.38 -13.80
C VAL A 127 16.76 8.84 -14.06
N SER A 128 17.34 8.15 -13.08
CA SER A 128 18.66 7.53 -13.28
C SER A 128 18.63 6.54 -14.44
N GLU A 129 19.64 6.60 -15.32
CA GLU A 129 19.80 5.67 -16.46
C GLU A 129 19.73 4.21 -15.99
N ALA A 130 20.39 3.88 -14.88
CA ALA A 130 20.35 2.53 -14.31
C ALA A 130 18.93 2.08 -13.92
N PHE A 131 18.11 3.01 -13.42
CA PHE A 131 16.72 2.71 -13.12
C PHE A 131 15.91 2.49 -14.40
N GLU A 132 16.10 3.32 -15.42
CA GLU A 132 15.40 3.19 -16.69
C GLU A 132 15.73 1.87 -17.40
N GLU A 133 16.99 1.44 -17.39
CA GLU A 133 17.41 0.15 -17.93
C GLU A 133 16.78 -1.03 -17.17
N ALA A 134 16.80 -0.99 -15.83
CA ALA A 134 16.17 -2.02 -15.01
C ALA A 134 14.64 -2.06 -15.23
N PHE A 135 14.01 -0.89 -15.33
CA PHE A 135 12.58 -0.77 -15.61
C PHE A 135 12.22 -1.27 -17.01
N ALA A 136 12.99 -0.92 -18.03
CA ALA A 136 12.81 -1.41 -19.39
C ALA A 136 12.98 -2.93 -19.44
N THR A 137 13.99 -3.48 -18.76
CA THR A 137 14.21 -4.93 -18.65
C THR A 137 13.01 -5.62 -18.00
N LEU A 138 12.51 -5.07 -16.89
CA LEU A 138 11.33 -5.58 -16.19
C LEU A 138 10.09 -5.61 -17.08
N VAL A 139 9.87 -4.57 -17.87
CA VAL A 139 8.68 -4.45 -18.72
C VAL A 139 8.78 -5.30 -20.00
N THR A 140 9.97 -5.44 -20.58
CA THR A 140 10.15 -6.09 -21.88
C THR A 140 10.47 -7.58 -21.80
N SER A 141 11.08 -8.03 -20.70
CA SER A 141 11.54 -9.43 -20.55
C SER A 141 10.44 -10.37 -20.05
N ASN A 142 9.35 -9.82 -19.51
CA ASN A 142 8.27 -10.61 -18.92
C ASN A 142 7.09 -10.70 -19.89
N THR A 143 6.62 -11.93 -20.17
CA THR A 143 5.60 -12.19 -21.18
C THR A 143 4.18 -11.85 -20.70
N ASP A 144 3.92 -11.94 -19.40
CA ASP A 144 2.61 -11.69 -18.82
C ASP A 144 2.50 -10.27 -18.25
N PRO A 145 1.66 -9.39 -18.83
CA PRO A 145 1.49 -8.03 -18.34
C PRO A 145 0.82 -7.97 -16.96
N ALA A 146 0.04 -8.99 -16.57
CA ALA A 146 -0.59 -9.03 -15.26
C ALA A 146 0.45 -9.26 -14.14
N THR A 147 1.41 -10.16 -14.39
CA THR A 147 2.56 -10.39 -13.50
C THR A 147 3.40 -9.12 -13.34
N VAL A 148 3.73 -8.43 -14.44
CA VAL A 148 4.48 -7.15 -14.40
C VAL A 148 3.73 -6.08 -13.60
N SER A 149 2.43 -5.92 -13.84
CA SER A 149 1.59 -4.95 -13.13
C SER A 149 1.53 -5.23 -11.62
N SER A 150 1.36 -6.50 -11.24
CA SER A 150 1.38 -6.94 -9.83
C SER A 150 2.74 -6.70 -9.17
N ALA A 151 3.83 -7.03 -9.87
CA ALA A 151 5.19 -6.82 -9.40
C ALA A 151 5.49 -5.33 -9.19
N LEU A 152 5.19 -4.48 -10.16
CA LEU A 152 5.34 -3.03 -10.07
C LEU A 152 4.55 -2.46 -8.89
N ASN A 153 3.33 -2.93 -8.65
CA ASN A 153 2.52 -2.48 -7.52
C ASN A 153 3.17 -2.82 -6.17
N ILE A 154 3.77 -4.01 -6.05
CA ILE A 154 4.49 -4.43 -4.85
C ILE A 154 5.78 -3.62 -4.70
N LEU A 155 6.59 -3.52 -5.75
CA LEU A 155 7.83 -2.73 -5.77
C LEU A 155 7.57 -1.27 -5.36
N GLN A 156 6.56 -0.63 -5.94
CA GLN A 156 6.17 0.74 -5.61
C GLN A 156 5.84 0.89 -4.11
N LYS A 157 5.10 -0.07 -3.54
CA LYS A 157 4.77 -0.07 -2.10
C LYS A 157 6.01 -0.28 -1.23
N LEU A 158 6.92 -1.17 -1.63
CA LEU A 158 8.15 -1.43 -0.89
C LEU A 158 9.03 -0.19 -0.87
N VAL A 159 9.31 0.39 -2.04
CA VAL A 159 10.09 1.61 -2.20
C VAL A 159 9.47 2.77 -1.43
N LYS A 160 8.17 3.03 -1.61
CA LYS A 160 7.46 4.12 -0.91
C LYS A 160 7.49 3.94 0.60
N ASN A 161 7.25 2.74 1.11
CA ASN A 161 7.29 2.50 2.55
C ASN A 161 8.69 2.67 3.11
N ALA A 162 9.72 2.18 2.43
CA ALA A 162 11.10 2.27 2.86
C ALA A 162 11.62 3.72 2.86
N SER A 163 11.23 4.54 1.87
CA SER A 163 11.69 5.93 1.76
C SER A 163 10.91 6.93 2.62
N THR A 164 9.63 6.65 2.93
CA THR A 164 8.78 7.61 3.69
C THR A 164 8.64 7.29 5.16
N LYS A 165 8.79 6.02 5.57
CA LYS A 165 8.59 5.61 6.96
C LYS A 165 9.93 5.49 7.67
N GLN A 166 10.00 6.03 8.88
CA GLN A 166 11.23 5.96 9.69
C GLN A 166 11.44 4.60 10.38
N ASP A 167 10.39 3.80 10.54
CA ASP A 167 10.43 2.51 11.23
C ASP A 167 11.20 1.45 10.42
N ASP A 168 12.24 0.89 11.04
CA ASP A 168 13.21 -0.01 10.39
C ASP A 168 12.58 -1.30 9.85
N LYS A 169 11.42 -1.70 10.36
CA LYS A 169 10.71 -2.87 9.81
C LYS A 169 10.26 -2.66 8.36
N PHE A 170 10.12 -1.42 7.89
CA PHE A 170 9.80 -1.12 6.50
C PHE A 170 11.02 -0.99 5.60
N LYS A 171 12.21 -0.86 6.21
CA LYS A 171 13.49 -0.83 5.49
C LYS A 171 14.03 -2.24 5.25
N ARG A 172 13.56 -3.24 5.99
CA ARG A 172 13.99 -4.64 5.87
C ARG A 172 12.90 -5.48 5.21
N ILE A 173 13.25 -6.13 4.11
CA ILE A 173 12.33 -6.92 3.28
C ILE A 173 12.84 -8.36 3.24
N ARG A 174 12.02 -9.30 3.72
CA ARG A 174 12.33 -10.73 3.66
C ARG A 174 11.94 -11.32 2.31
N LEU A 175 12.92 -11.81 1.55
CA LEU A 175 12.67 -12.45 0.26
C LEU A 175 11.96 -13.79 0.37
N ALA A 176 11.99 -14.42 1.55
CA ALA A 176 11.24 -15.65 1.84
C ALA A 176 9.71 -15.46 1.80
N ASN A 177 9.19 -14.23 1.88
CA ASN A 177 7.75 -13.99 1.81
C ASN A 177 7.21 -14.35 0.43
N PRO A 178 6.23 -15.27 0.29
CA PRO A 178 5.76 -15.75 -1.00
C PRO A 178 5.31 -14.65 -1.97
N LYS A 179 4.68 -13.59 -1.45
CA LYS A 179 4.22 -12.46 -2.28
C LYS A 179 5.39 -11.62 -2.80
N ILE A 180 6.42 -11.47 -1.98
CA ILE A 180 7.61 -10.68 -2.32
C ILE A 180 8.49 -11.49 -3.25
N LYS A 181 8.70 -12.78 -2.96
CA LYS A 181 9.41 -13.71 -3.83
C LYS A 181 8.82 -13.71 -5.25
N ALA A 182 7.49 -13.88 -5.36
CA ALA A 182 6.79 -13.89 -6.63
C ALA A 182 6.87 -12.56 -7.41
N ALA A 183 7.13 -11.44 -6.73
CA ALA A 183 7.17 -10.11 -7.35
C ALA A 183 8.60 -9.58 -7.59
N VAL A 184 9.58 -10.08 -6.84
CA VAL A 184 10.95 -9.55 -6.81
C VAL A 184 11.95 -10.60 -7.27
N SER A 185 11.83 -11.85 -6.83
CA SER A 185 12.77 -12.93 -7.17
C SER A 185 12.36 -13.67 -8.44
N ASP A 186 11.06 -13.88 -8.66
CA ASP A 186 10.56 -14.65 -9.79
C ASP A 186 10.36 -13.79 -11.05
N VAL A 187 10.44 -12.46 -10.93
CA VAL A 187 10.26 -11.50 -12.03
C VAL A 187 11.59 -10.89 -12.43
N HIS A 188 11.99 -11.10 -13.68
CA HIS A 188 13.27 -10.60 -14.19
C HIS A 188 13.29 -9.08 -14.23
N GLY A 189 14.37 -8.45 -13.75
CA GLY A 189 14.53 -6.99 -13.68
C GLY A 189 13.99 -6.34 -12.39
N ALA A 190 13.19 -7.07 -11.60
CA ALA A 190 12.57 -6.50 -10.39
C ALA A 190 13.59 -6.30 -9.25
N MET A 191 14.54 -7.22 -9.12
CA MET A 191 15.61 -7.13 -8.12
C MET A 191 16.53 -5.95 -8.43
N GLU A 192 17.00 -5.86 -9.66
CA GLU A 192 17.88 -4.82 -10.17
C GLU A 192 17.27 -3.43 -9.94
N LEU A 193 15.97 -3.30 -10.19
CA LEU A 193 15.23 -2.05 -9.93
C LEU A 193 15.23 -1.65 -8.45
N LEU A 194 15.15 -2.59 -7.51
CA LEU A 194 15.30 -2.26 -6.09
C LEU A 194 16.73 -1.87 -5.74
N LEU A 195 17.73 -2.53 -6.33
CA LEU A 195 19.12 -2.18 -6.10
C LEU A 195 19.45 -0.76 -6.58
N THR A 196 18.92 -0.33 -7.73
CA THR A 196 19.13 1.04 -8.23
C THR A 196 18.47 2.12 -7.39
N VAL A 197 17.40 1.78 -6.67
CA VAL A 197 16.74 2.67 -5.71
C VAL A 197 17.54 2.80 -4.39
N GLY A 198 18.47 1.87 -4.13
CA GLY A 198 19.34 1.88 -2.95
C GLY A 198 19.06 0.77 -1.94
N PHE A 199 18.32 -0.28 -2.34
CA PHE A 199 18.29 -1.50 -1.54
C PHE A 199 19.59 -2.28 -1.68
N THR A 200 19.99 -2.96 -0.61
CA THR A 200 21.18 -3.80 -0.58
C THR A 200 20.81 -5.21 -0.11
N LEU A 201 21.46 -6.22 -0.69
CA LEU A 201 21.24 -7.61 -0.32
C LEU A 201 22.07 -7.93 0.93
N PHE A 202 21.42 -8.49 1.94
CA PHE A 202 22.06 -8.89 3.19
C PHE A 202 21.62 -10.32 3.55
N GLU A 203 22.53 -11.11 4.09
CA GLU A 203 22.23 -12.44 4.60
C GLU A 203 22.19 -12.37 6.13
N ASP A 204 21.06 -12.74 6.72
CA ASP A 204 20.91 -12.71 8.17
C ASP A 204 21.61 -13.91 8.80
N ASP A 205 22.76 -13.69 9.44
CA ASP A 205 23.58 -14.72 10.09
C ASP A 205 22.80 -15.58 11.11
N ALA A 206 21.71 -15.05 11.69
CA ALA A 206 20.92 -15.77 12.68
C ALA A 206 19.93 -16.77 12.05
N THR A 207 19.45 -16.50 10.83
CA THR A 207 18.39 -17.28 10.19
C THR A 207 18.84 -17.93 8.88
N GLY A 208 19.96 -17.49 8.31
CA GLY A 208 20.42 -17.85 6.96
C GLY A 208 19.51 -17.32 5.85
N GLU A 209 18.62 -16.36 6.15
CA GLU A 209 17.69 -15.82 5.17
C GLU A 209 18.28 -14.61 4.44
N THR A 210 18.08 -14.55 3.13
CA THR A 210 18.39 -13.37 2.33
C THR A 210 17.31 -12.30 2.50
N ILE A 211 17.73 -11.11 2.93
CA ILE A 211 16.88 -9.94 3.12
C ILE A 211 17.41 -8.77 2.28
N LEU A 212 16.50 -7.91 1.82
CA LEU A 212 16.85 -6.61 1.26
C LEU A 212 16.76 -5.55 2.35
N VAL A 213 17.78 -4.72 2.48
CA VAL A 213 17.84 -3.62 3.46
C VAL A 213 17.97 -2.29 2.73
N TYR A 214 17.07 -1.37 3.02
CA TYR A 214 17.12 0.02 2.58
C TYR A 214 17.90 0.85 3.59
N SER A 215 19.08 1.30 3.21
CA SER A 215 19.97 2.09 4.06
C SER A 215 20.05 3.52 3.54
N PRO A 216 19.26 4.46 4.09
CA PRO A 216 19.34 5.86 3.66
C PRO A 216 20.66 6.52 4.07
N ASP A 217 21.33 5.97 5.10
CA ASP A 217 22.58 6.50 5.65
C ASP A 217 23.76 6.43 4.67
N GLN A 218 23.67 5.54 3.66
CA GLN A 218 24.61 5.46 2.54
C GLN A 218 24.09 6.11 1.26
N ASN A 219 22.76 6.22 1.12
CA ASN A 219 22.10 6.70 -0.08
C ASN A 219 20.95 7.61 0.34
N ASP A 220 21.18 8.93 0.35
CA ASP A 220 20.09 9.92 0.46
C ASP A 220 18.96 9.55 -0.51
N VAL A 221 17.71 9.75 -0.09
CA VAL A 221 16.54 9.45 -0.93
C VAL A 221 16.71 10.17 -2.27
N PRO A 222 16.84 9.45 -3.40
CA PRO A 222 17.16 10.10 -4.65
C PRO A 222 16.10 11.12 -5.03
N ALA A 223 16.51 12.32 -5.45
CA ALA A 223 15.57 13.39 -5.82
C ALA A 223 14.65 12.99 -7.00
N TRP A 224 15.10 12.06 -7.85
CA TRP A 224 14.33 11.49 -8.95
C TRP A 224 13.35 10.38 -8.54
N LEU A 225 13.41 9.89 -7.29
CA LEU A 225 12.58 8.78 -6.82
C LEU A 225 11.06 9.06 -6.94
N PRO A 226 10.55 10.27 -6.62
CA PRO A 226 9.14 10.59 -6.85
C PRO A 226 8.74 10.44 -8.32
N THR A 227 9.58 10.90 -9.24
CA THR A 227 9.39 10.77 -10.69
C THR A 227 9.33 9.30 -11.11
N ALA A 228 10.27 8.48 -10.63
CA ALA A 228 10.30 7.05 -10.89
C ALA A 228 9.03 6.33 -10.37
N LEU A 229 8.57 6.66 -9.16
CA LEU A 229 7.33 6.12 -8.60
C LEU A 229 6.10 6.51 -9.42
N HIS A 230 6.09 7.73 -9.97
CA HIS A 230 5.03 8.18 -10.88
C HIS A 230 5.06 7.38 -12.18
N GLN A 231 6.23 7.17 -12.77
CA GLN A 231 6.40 6.38 -14.00
C GLN A 231 5.92 4.93 -13.84
N MET A 232 6.29 4.27 -12.74
CA MET A 232 5.80 2.92 -12.40
C MET A 232 4.27 2.89 -12.29
N GLN A 233 3.68 3.91 -11.65
CA GLN A 233 2.23 4.01 -11.48
C GLN A 233 1.48 4.24 -12.80
N GLN A 234 2.00 5.07 -13.68
CA GLN A 234 1.42 5.30 -15.01
C GLN A 234 1.43 4.02 -15.85
N TYR A 235 2.53 3.26 -15.78
CA TYR A 235 2.61 1.96 -16.46
C TYR A 235 1.58 0.96 -15.93
N GLU A 236 1.35 0.93 -14.61
CA GLU A 236 0.29 0.10 -14.01
C GLU A 236 -1.11 0.47 -14.53
N GLN A 237 -1.39 1.77 -14.72
CA GLN A 237 -2.70 2.23 -15.21
C GLN A 237 -2.92 1.90 -16.68
N THR A 238 -1.88 2.04 -17.51
CA THR A 238 -1.97 1.74 -18.95
C THR A 238 -2.15 0.24 -19.20
N THR A 239 -1.52 -0.61 -18.39
CA THR A 239 -1.67 -2.08 -18.49
C THR A 239 -3.03 -2.59 -18.00
N LYS A 240 -3.66 -1.94 -17.03
CA LYS A 240 -5.02 -2.33 -16.55
C LYS A 240 -6.16 -1.96 -17.50
N THR A 241 -5.94 -0.97 -18.37
CA THR A 241 -6.99 -0.46 -19.27
C THR A 241 -7.08 -1.26 -20.57
N LYS A 242 -6.16 -2.22 -20.79
CA LYS A 242 -5.99 -2.96 -22.03
C LYS A 242 -6.41 -4.42 -21.86
#